data_AF-A0A4Y9LK75-F1
#
_entry.id   AF-A0A4Y9LK75-F1
#
_cell.length_a   1.000
_cell.length_b   1.000
_cell.length_c   1.000
_cell.angle_alpha   90.00
_cell.angle_beta   90.00
_cell.angle_gamma   90.00
#
_symmetry.space_group_name_H-M   'P 1'
#
loop_
_entity.id
_entity.type
_entity.pdbx_description
1 polymer ?
#
loop_
_entity_poly.entity_id
_entity_poly.type
_entity_poly.pdbx_seq_one_letter_code
_entity_poly.pdbx_strand_id
1 'polypeptide(L)'
;MIVNVPTPQALNDVALRLYFSAWSSLIYIRAHFDETFPPGEDPRPEKGDWAEEWSEYIQGYQPEFQAVCSVIQQSNELALKARICGVSPYLLLLNSNPKFSAIPGDIDFSELRTIDASDLPASVNSLCNKALSDDYVRTYNEIRSLRNKIAHLGHAGSNFEPDKLLEILVDQYIELWSDRAWLTDRVNFASRTGLAFFQDGKYTSAAAEVMYELPLILSAVKKSAFKKLFGIEKTTRRYLCHACVADASVRYHEVDPVRCRTAYLKDKSTLHCLMCSADYPVVREACGTDKCKGNVISRSEHAECDVCHSRGSEQSGRGGS
;
A
#
# COMPACT_ATOMS: atom_id res chain seq x y z
N MET A 1 38.63 7.59 -2.91
CA MET A 1 37.49 7.96 -2.03
C MET A 1 36.39 6.91 -2.20
N ILE A 2 35.49 6.70 -1.24
CA ILE A 2 34.31 5.84 -1.51
C ILE A 2 33.25 6.69 -2.21
N VAL A 3 32.88 6.33 -3.43
CA VAL A 3 31.91 7.04 -4.27
C VAL A 3 30.61 6.26 -4.39
N ASN A 4 29.56 6.89 -4.92
CA ASN A 4 28.22 6.28 -5.10
C ASN A 4 27.62 5.71 -3.80
N VAL A 5 27.89 6.39 -2.68
CA VAL A 5 27.35 6.04 -1.36
C VAL A 5 25.82 6.14 -1.40
N PRO A 6 25.08 5.10 -0.97
CA PRO A 6 23.63 5.10 -1.03
C PRO A 6 23.05 6.16 -0.08
N THR A 7 21.86 6.65 -0.44
CA THR A 7 21.07 7.50 0.46
C THR A 7 19.91 6.70 1.07
N PRO A 8 19.45 7.07 2.28
CA PRO A 8 18.30 6.42 2.90
C PRO A 8 17.06 6.47 2.00
N GLN A 9 16.84 7.64 1.38
CA GLN A 9 15.71 7.88 0.49
C GLN A 9 15.73 6.98 -0.75
N ALA A 10 16.89 6.82 -1.40
CA ALA A 10 16.99 5.98 -2.59
C ALA A 10 16.71 4.50 -2.29
N LEU A 11 17.25 3.98 -1.18
CA LEU A 11 16.96 2.61 -0.72
C LEU A 11 15.49 2.44 -0.37
N ASN A 12 14.90 3.41 0.32
CA ASN A 12 13.50 3.36 0.74
C ASN A 12 12.53 3.46 -0.44
N ASP A 13 12.83 4.28 -1.44
CA ASP A 13 12.02 4.39 -2.65
C ASP A 13 11.96 3.07 -3.43
N VAL A 14 13.09 2.35 -3.52
CA VAL A 14 13.11 1.01 -4.14
C VAL A 14 12.36 0.01 -3.27
N ALA A 15 12.54 0.05 -1.95
CA ALA A 15 11.84 -0.83 -1.02
C ALA A 15 10.30 -0.70 -1.15
N LEU A 16 9.78 0.53 -1.19
CA LEU A 16 8.36 0.81 -1.38
C LEU A 16 7.87 0.36 -2.77
N ARG A 17 8.66 0.53 -3.83
CA ARG A 17 8.29 0.02 -5.17
C ARG A 17 8.15 -1.49 -5.19
N LEU A 18 9.08 -2.22 -4.58
CA LEU A 18 9.01 -3.68 -4.46
C LEU A 18 7.81 -4.11 -3.60
N TYR A 19 7.56 -3.39 -2.51
CA TYR A 19 6.40 -3.61 -1.66
C TYR A 19 5.08 -3.52 -2.45
N PHE A 20 4.86 -2.40 -3.16
CA PHE A 20 3.63 -2.21 -3.94
C PHE A 20 3.56 -3.11 -5.16
N SER A 21 4.69 -3.50 -5.76
CA SER A 21 4.71 -4.52 -6.81
C SER A 21 4.19 -5.86 -6.29
N ALA A 22 4.68 -6.32 -5.13
CA ALA A 22 4.19 -7.54 -4.49
C ALA A 22 2.71 -7.45 -4.12
N TRP A 23 2.29 -6.31 -3.56
CA TRP A 23 0.89 -6.04 -3.25
C TRP A 23 -0.01 -6.13 -4.48
N SER A 24 0.32 -5.40 -5.54
CA SER A 24 -0.47 -5.37 -6.78
C SER A 24 -0.56 -6.76 -7.40
N SER A 25 0.53 -7.55 -7.41
CA SER A 25 0.46 -8.94 -7.88
C SER A 25 -0.57 -9.77 -7.10
N LEU A 26 -0.60 -9.68 -5.78
CA LEU A 26 -1.58 -10.42 -4.97
C LEU A 26 -3.01 -9.92 -5.18
N ILE A 27 -3.21 -8.60 -5.27
CA ILE A 27 -4.54 -8.02 -5.54
C ILE A 27 -5.05 -8.44 -6.91
N TYR A 28 -4.21 -8.43 -7.95
CA TYR A 28 -4.61 -8.86 -9.29
C TYR A 28 -4.93 -10.35 -9.36
N ILE A 29 -4.10 -11.22 -8.76
CA ILE A 29 -4.36 -12.66 -8.70
C ILE A 29 -5.72 -12.91 -8.04
N ARG A 30 -6.01 -12.20 -6.95
CA ARG A 30 -7.30 -12.31 -6.27
C ARG A 30 -8.44 -11.79 -7.13
N ALA A 31 -8.33 -10.56 -7.61
CA ALA A 31 -9.35 -9.89 -8.42
C ALA A 31 -9.75 -10.68 -9.66
N HIS A 32 -8.79 -11.33 -10.34
CA HIS A 32 -9.10 -12.16 -11.51
C HIS A 32 -10.00 -13.35 -11.16
N PHE A 33 -9.82 -13.95 -9.98
CA PHE A 33 -10.76 -14.96 -9.48
C PHE A 33 -12.11 -14.33 -9.11
N ASP A 34 -12.12 -13.17 -8.42
CA ASP A 34 -13.35 -12.43 -8.08
C ASP A 34 -14.21 -12.13 -9.31
N GLU A 35 -13.59 -11.77 -10.43
CA GLU A 35 -14.28 -11.38 -11.67
C GLU A 35 -14.84 -12.59 -12.42
N THR A 36 -14.12 -13.72 -12.40
CA THR A 36 -14.51 -14.96 -13.09
C THR A 36 -15.55 -15.74 -12.29
N PHE A 37 -15.38 -15.80 -10.97
CA PHE A 37 -16.24 -16.49 -10.02
C PHE A 37 -16.81 -15.46 -9.03
N PRO A 38 -17.74 -14.62 -9.48
CA PRO A 38 -18.29 -13.54 -8.67
C PRO A 38 -18.85 -14.09 -7.36
N PRO A 39 -18.39 -13.61 -6.20
CA PRO A 39 -18.94 -14.05 -4.92
C PRO A 39 -20.43 -13.67 -4.88
N GLY A 40 -21.28 -14.67 -4.70
CA GLY A 40 -22.70 -14.49 -4.40
C GLY A 40 -22.91 -14.09 -2.93
N GLU A 41 -23.93 -14.67 -2.27
CA GLU A 41 -24.13 -14.52 -0.82
C GLU A 41 -23.11 -15.29 0.03
N ASP A 42 -22.21 -16.05 -0.59
CA ASP A 42 -21.23 -16.90 0.07
C ASP A 42 -19.80 -16.33 -0.03
N PRO A 43 -19.16 -15.92 1.08
CA PRO A 43 -17.80 -15.40 1.07
C PRO A 43 -16.74 -16.50 0.80
N ARG A 44 -15.86 -16.23 -0.17
CA ARG A 44 -14.74 -17.08 -0.63
C ARG A 44 -13.67 -17.43 0.43
N PRO A 45 -12.85 -18.50 0.28
CA PRO A 45 -13.35 -19.88 0.38
C PRO A 45 -12.34 -20.80 1.11
N GLU A 46 -12.66 -21.21 2.33
CA GLU A 46 -12.28 -22.55 2.79
C GLU A 46 -13.47 -23.51 2.72
N LYS A 47 -14.71 -22.99 2.52
CA LYS A 47 -15.98 -23.73 2.67
C LYS A 47 -17.11 -23.25 1.76
N GLY A 48 -16.83 -22.44 0.74
CA GLY A 48 -17.87 -21.93 -0.15
C GLY A 48 -18.02 -22.73 -1.44
N ASP A 49 -19.04 -22.40 -2.25
CA ASP A 49 -19.38 -23.09 -3.50
C ASP A 49 -18.23 -23.21 -4.52
N TRP A 50 -17.21 -22.35 -4.42
CA TRP A 50 -16.05 -22.29 -5.32
C TRP A 50 -14.74 -22.75 -4.66
N ALA A 51 -14.81 -23.55 -3.60
CA ALA A 51 -13.62 -23.96 -2.84
C ALA A 51 -12.67 -24.85 -3.65
N GLU A 52 -13.21 -25.72 -4.51
CA GLU A 52 -12.40 -26.59 -5.38
C GLU A 52 -11.69 -25.78 -6.46
N GLU A 53 -12.42 -24.90 -7.15
CA GLU A 53 -11.87 -24.00 -8.17
C GLU A 53 -10.83 -23.04 -7.60
N TRP A 54 -11.06 -22.53 -6.38
CA TRP A 54 -10.07 -21.72 -5.70
C TRP A 54 -8.80 -22.50 -5.39
N SER A 55 -8.93 -23.74 -4.90
CA SER A 55 -7.78 -24.60 -4.61
C SER A 55 -6.96 -24.87 -5.88
N GLU A 56 -7.61 -25.21 -6.98
CA GLU A 56 -6.94 -25.43 -8.27
C GLU A 56 -6.28 -24.14 -8.80
N TYR A 57 -7.00 -23.02 -8.72
CA TYR A 57 -6.50 -21.71 -9.14
C TYR A 57 -5.24 -21.31 -8.34
N ILE A 58 -5.28 -21.41 -7.01
CA ILE A 58 -4.15 -21.06 -6.13
C ILE A 58 -2.98 -22.03 -6.30
N GLN A 59 -3.25 -23.30 -6.64
CA GLN A 59 -2.20 -24.26 -6.98
C GLN A 59 -1.46 -23.84 -8.27
N GLY A 60 -2.20 -23.33 -9.27
CA GLY A 60 -1.62 -22.78 -10.50
C GLY A 60 -0.72 -21.55 -10.28
N TYR A 61 -1.04 -20.71 -9.29
CA TYR A 61 -0.30 -19.48 -8.96
C TYR A 61 0.85 -19.64 -7.95
N GLN A 62 1.19 -20.88 -7.54
CA GLN A 62 2.30 -21.11 -6.60
C GLN A 62 3.66 -20.56 -7.08
N PRO A 63 4.04 -20.65 -8.37
CA PRO A 63 5.26 -20.01 -8.87
C PRO A 63 5.25 -18.48 -8.67
N GLU A 64 4.12 -17.83 -8.94
CA GLU A 64 3.93 -16.39 -8.78
C GLU A 64 3.99 -16.00 -7.30
N PHE A 65 3.40 -16.80 -6.39
CA PHE A 65 3.52 -16.55 -4.95
C PHE A 65 4.96 -16.69 -4.44
N GLN A 66 5.74 -17.62 -4.99
CA GLN A 66 7.17 -17.72 -4.68
C GLN A 66 7.96 -16.50 -5.17
N ALA A 67 7.64 -15.99 -6.35
CA ALA A 67 8.22 -14.75 -6.86
C ALA A 67 7.84 -13.56 -5.95
N VAL A 68 6.56 -13.44 -5.58
CA VAL A 68 6.08 -12.44 -4.61
C VAL A 68 6.82 -12.55 -3.28
N CYS A 69 7.00 -13.75 -2.72
CA CYS A 69 7.77 -13.97 -1.48
C CYS A 69 9.21 -13.44 -1.60
N SER A 70 9.85 -13.64 -2.76
CA SER A 70 11.20 -13.15 -3.02
C SER A 70 11.25 -11.62 -3.09
N VAL A 71 10.27 -11.00 -3.75
CA VAL A 71 10.12 -9.54 -3.84
C VAL A 71 9.85 -8.92 -2.46
N ILE A 72 8.98 -9.54 -1.66
CA ILE A 72 8.73 -9.15 -0.26
C ILE A 72 10.04 -9.13 0.51
N GLN A 73 10.82 -10.21 0.46
CA GLN A 73 12.09 -10.26 1.19
C GLN A 73 13.04 -9.15 0.77
N GLN A 74 13.16 -8.89 -0.53
CA GLN A 74 14.04 -7.84 -1.05
C GLN A 74 13.58 -6.44 -0.62
N SER A 75 12.26 -6.20 -0.61
CA SER A 75 11.67 -4.96 -0.09
C SER A 75 12.06 -4.73 1.38
N ASN A 76 11.89 -5.75 2.23
CA ASN A 76 12.23 -5.68 3.65
C ASN A 76 13.72 -5.44 3.87
N GLU A 77 14.59 -6.13 3.11
CA GLU A 77 16.04 -5.95 3.19
C GLU A 77 16.43 -4.49 2.91
N LEU A 78 15.91 -3.92 1.83
CA LEU A 78 16.20 -2.54 1.44
C LEU A 78 15.62 -1.53 2.45
N ALA A 79 14.43 -1.77 3.00
CA ALA A 79 13.84 -0.90 4.02
C ALA A 79 14.66 -0.88 5.32
N LEU A 80 15.13 -2.04 5.79
CA LEU A 80 16.01 -2.12 6.97
C LEU A 80 17.37 -1.47 6.70
N LYS A 81 17.94 -1.68 5.50
CA LYS A 81 19.16 -0.97 5.07
C LYS A 81 18.95 0.54 5.00
N ALA A 82 17.80 1.02 4.54
CA ALA A 82 17.47 2.43 4.52
C ALA A 82 17.48 3.05 5.93
N ARG A 83 16.95 2.34 6.94
CA ARG A 83 17.00 2.78 8.35
C ARG A 83 18.43 2.91 8.87
N ILE A 84 19.26 1.89 8.64
CA ILE A 84 20.68 1.91 9.04
C ILE A 84 21.42 3.04 8.31
N CYS A 85 21.19 3.19 7.01
CA CYS A 85 21.74 4.25 6.18
C CYS A 85 21.37 5.65 6.70
N GLY A 86 20.17 5.80 7.28
CA GLY A 86 19.70 7.04 7.91
C GLY A 86 20.51 7.47 9.14
N VAL A 87 21.17 6.52 9.81
CA VAL A 87 22.14 6.80 10.87
C VAL A 87 23.50 7.11 10.25
N SER A 88 23.99 6.21 9.39
CA SER A 88 25.16 6.43 8.56
C SER A 88 25.23 5.37 7.45
N PRO A 89 25.47 5.75 6.18
CA PRO A 89 25.59 4.79 5.10
C PRO A 89 26.76 3.80 5.28
N TYR A 90 27.82 4.19 6.00
CA TYR A 90 28.97 3.32 6.25
C TYR A 90 28.68 2.22 7.28
N LEU A 91 27.60 2.32 8.07
CA LEU A 91 27.17 1.23 8.95
C LEU A 91 26.62 0.03 8.17
N LEU A 92 26.27 0.22 6.89
CA LEU A 92 25.97 -0.90 6.00
C LEU A 92 27.21 -1.75 5.69
N LEU A 93 28.42 -1.27 5.99
CA LEU A 93 29.67 -2.00 5.82
C LEU A 93 30.12 -2.70 7.12
N LEU A 94 29.28 -2.74 8.15
CA LEU A 94 29.58 -3.51 9.36
C LEU A 94 29.83 -4.98 9.01
N ASN A 95 30.87 -5.56 9.64
CA ASN A 95 31.36 -6.91 9.38
C ASN A 95 31.82 -7.16 7.92
N SER A 96 31.94 -6.11 7.12
CA SER A 96 32.65 -6.18 5.84
C SER A 96 34.15 -6.13 6.11
N ASN A 97 34.91 -6.99 5.42
CA ASN A 97 36.37 -6.95 5.40
C ASN A 97 36.81 -6.46 4.00
N PRO A 98 36.64 -5.16 3.69
CA PRO A 98 36.94 -4.63 2.37
C PRO A 98 38.44 -4.76 2.08
N LYS A 99 38.78 -5.31 0.91
CA LYS A 99 40.17 -5.40 0.44
C LYS A 99 40.50 -4.15 -0.36
N PHE A 100 41.27 -3.25 0.24
CA PHE A 100 41.72 -2.03 -0.44
C PHE A 100 42.96 -2.30 -1.31
N SER A 101 43.01 -1.69 -2.50
CA SER A 101 44.18 -1.70 -3.36
C SER A 101 45.24 -0.71 -2.85
N ALA A 102 46.51 -1.02 -3.07
CA ALA A 102 47.62 -0.09 -2.84
C ALA A 102 47.67 1.04 -3.89
N ILE A 103 46.94 0.89 -5.00
CA ILE A 103 46.82 1.90 -6.04
C ILE A 103 45.77 2.92 -5.61
N PRO A 104 46.10 4.22 -5.51
CA PRO A 104 45.13 5.26 -5.22
C PRO A 104 44.01 5.28 -6.26
N GLY A 105 42.76 5.24 -5.80
CA GLY A 105 41.59 5.26 -6.66
C GLY A 105 40.30 5.47 -5.87
N ASP A 106 39.24 5.75 -6.62
CA ASP A 106 37.89 5.71 -6.09
C ASP A 106 37.38 4.27 -6.04
N ILE A 107 36.61 3.95 -5.00
CA ILE A 107 36.00 2.65 -4.80
C ILE A 107 34.50 2.88 -4.82
N ASP A 108 33.81 2.18 -5.71
CA ASP A 108 32.36 2.24 -5.76
C ASP A 108 31.76 1.51 -4.56
N PHE A 109 30.81 2.13 -3.87
CA PHE A 109 30.16 1.51 -2.72
C PHE A 109 29.51 0.16 -3.07
N SER A 110 29.03 -0.03 -4.30
CA SER A 110 28.42 -1.28 -4.77
C SER A 110 29.40 -2.46 -4.87
N GLU A 111 30.71 -2.19 -4.92
CA GLU A 111 31.75 -3.22 -4.88
C GLU A 111 32.01 -3.73 -3.46
N LEU A 112 31.53 -3.00 -2.44
CA LEU A 112 31.72 -3.35 -1.04
C LEU A 112 30.61 -4.28 -0.57
N ARG A 113 30.99 -5.36 0.11
CA ARG A 113 30.03 -6.26 0.75
C ARG A 113 29.28 -5.48 1.83
N THR A 114 27.96 -5.39 1.70
CA THR A 114 27.11 -4.86 2.76
C THR A 114 26.76 -5.93 3.78
N ILE A 115 26.27 -5.48 4.94
CA ILE A 115 25.68 -6.30 5.99
C ILE A 115 24.70 -7.34 5.43
N ASP A 116 24.76 -8.54 6.00
CA ASP A 116 23.93 -9.68 5.60
C ASP A 116 22.47 -9.48 6.02
N ALA A 117 21.54 -10.02 5.22
CA ALA A 117 20.12 -9.97 5.53
C ALA A 117 19.79 -10.55 6.92
N SER A 118 20.49 -11.59 7.35
CA SER A 118 20.27 -12.20 8.68
C SER A 118 20.65 -11.28 9.84
N ASP A 119 21.58 -10.35 9.65
CA ASP A 119 22.05 -9.42 10.69
C ASP A 119 21.26 -8.11 10.73
N LEU A 120 20.42 -7.84 9.72
CA LEU A 120 19.68 -6.58 9.60
C LEU A 120 18.75 -6.30 10.79
N PRO A 121 17.93 -7.24 11.28
CA PRO A 121 17.03 -6.94 12.40
C PRO A 121 17.79 -6.54 13.68
N ALA A 122 18.84 -7.29 14.03
CA ALA A 122 19.67 -7.00 15.20
C ALA A 122 20.38 -5.65 15.06
N SER A 123 20.85 -5.34 13.86
CA SER A 123 21.53 -4.07 13.58
C SER A 123 20.58 -2.87 13.66
N VAL A 124 19.34 -2.99 13.15
CA VAL A 124 18.33 -1.94 13.32
C VAL A 124 18.02 -1.73 14.81
N ASN A 125 17.79 -2.81 15.56
CA ASN A 125 17.48 -2.71 16.99
C ASN A 125 18.61 -2.10 17.83
N SER A 126 19.87 -2.26 17.37
CA SER A 126 21.04 -1.75 18.09
C SER A 126 21.44 -0.34 17.68
N LEU A 127 21.21 0.05 16.41
CA LEU A 127 21.76 1.27 15.82
C LEU A 127 20.71 2.36 15.57
N CYS A 128 19.43 2.01 15.44
CA CYS A 128 18.36 2.94 15.06
C CYS A 128 17.49 3.32 16.26
N ASN A 129 16.85 4.50 16.19
CA ASN A 129 16.00 5.01 17.28
C ASN A 129 14.72 4.21 17.51
N LYS A 130 14.24 3.48 16.50
CA LYS A 130 13.02 2.67 16.57
C LYS A 130 13.40 1.21 16.38
N ALA A 131 13.37 0.45 17.47
CA ALA A 131 13.50 -1.00 17.44
C ALA A 131 12.30 -1.64 16.70
N LEU A 132 12.58 -2.76 16.06
CA LEU A 132 11.59 -3.63 15.42
C LEU A 132 10.85 -4.44 16.47
N SER A 133 9.56 -4.68 16.26
CA SER A 133 8.79 -5.62 17.07
C SER A 133 9.28 -7.07 16.92
N ASP A 134 9.15 -7.87 17.99
CA ASP A 134 9.51 -9.30 17.97
C ASP A 134 8.71 -10.08 16.92
N ASP A 135 7.44 -9.71 16.72
CA ASP A 135 6.57 -10.29 15.71
C ASP A 135 7.11 -10.03 14.29
N TYR A 136 7.53 -8.79 13.99
CA TYR A 136 8.15 -8.48 12.71
C TYR A 136 9.47 -9.24 12.51
N VAL A 137 10.33 -9.32 13.53
CA VAL A 137 11.61 -10.04 13.44
C VAL A 137 11.39 -11.53 13.16
N ARG A 138 10.37 -12.14 13.77
CA ARG A 138 9.97 -13.52 13.49
C ARG A 138 9.54 -13.68 12.03
N THR A 139 8.58 -12.88 11.57
CA THR A 139 8.06 -12.95 10.20
C THR A 139 9.12 -12.64 9.13
N TYR A 140 10.01 -11.68 9.40
CA TYR A 140 11.16 -11.39 8.53
C TYR A 140 12.05 -12.62 8.34
N ASN A 141 12.35 -13.34 9.43
CA ASN A 141 13.18 -14.55 9.36
C ASN A 141 12.47 -15.72 8.68
N GLU A 142 11.17 -15.87 8.86
CA GLU A 142 10.36 -16.86 8.15
C GLU A 142 10.39 -16.61 6.63
N ILE A 143 10.13 -15.38 6.19
CA ILE A 143 10.15 -15.01 4.77
C ILE A 143 11.56 -15.13 4.17
N ARG A 144 12.59 -14.74 4.92
CA ARG A 144 13.98 -14.95 4.53
C ARG A 144 14.30 -16.43 4.32
N SER A 145 13.84 -17.29 5.23
CA SER A 145 14.04 -18.74 5.11
C SER A 145 13.33 -19.31 3.89
N LEU A 146 12.07 -18.91 3.65
CA LEU A 146 11.30 -19.31 2.46
C LEU A 146 11.99 -18.87 1.17
N ARG A 147 12.44 -17.61 1.08
CA ARG A 147 13.20 -17.10 -0.07
C ARG A 147 14.48 -17.89 -0.31
N ASN A 148 15.22 -18.22 0.75
CA ASN A 148 16.44 -19.02 0.62
C ASN A 148 16.15 -20.43 0.08
N LYS A 149 15.08 -21.08 0.54
CA LYS A 149 14.63 -22.36 -0.02
C LYS A 149 14.29 -22.22 -1.50
N ILE A 150 13.52 -21.20 -1.88
CA ILE A 150 13.20 -20.93 -3.29
C ILE A 150 14.48 -20.75 -4.11
N ALA A 151 15.42 -19.92 -3.64
CA ALA A 151 16.66 -19.63 -4.37
C ALA A 151 17.59 -20.85 -4.51
N HIS A 152 17.65 -21.74 -3.52
CA HIS A 152 18.57 -22.87 -3.50
C HIS A 152 17.96 -24.20 -3.99
N LEU A 153 16.65 -24.38 -3.80
CA LEU A 153 15.94 -25.63 -4.09
C LEU A 153 14.92 -25.47 -5.24
N GLY A 154 14.66 -24.23 -5.69
CA GLY A 154 13.64 -23.95 -6.70
C GLY A 154 12.20 -23.97 -6.17
N HIS A 155 12.00 -24.21 -4.86
CA HIS A 155 10.68 -24.17 -4.22
C HIS A 155 10.76 -23.82 -2.73
N ALA A 156 9.67 -23.30 -2.16
CA ALA A 156 9.59 -22.95 -0.73
C ALA A 156 9.43 -24.17 0.20
N GLY A 157 9.00 -25.32 -0.36
CA GLY A 157 8.73 -26.55 0.40
C GLY A 157 7.39 -26.55 1.12
N SER A 158 6.56 -25.54 0.87
CA SER A 158 5.18 -25.42 1.33
C SER A 158 4.40 -24.57 0.33
N ASN A 159 3.08 -24.76 0.27
CA ASN A 159 2.21 -23.89 -0.50
C ASN A 159 2.01 -22.54 0.20
N PHE A 160 1.87 -21.50 -0.60
CA PHE A 160 1.51 -20.15 -0.16
C PHE A 160 0.01 -19.96 -0.23
N GLU A 161 -0.49 -19.24 0.77
CA GLU A 161 -1.85 -18.70 0.80
C GLU A 161 -1.79 -17.19 0.55
N PRO A 162 -2.52 -16.65 -0.45
CA PRO A 162 -2.46 -15.23 -0.80
C PRO A 162 -2.90 -14.33 0.37
N ASP A 163 -3.89 -14.76 1.15
CA ASP A 163 -4.36 -14.01 2.32
C ASP A 163 -3.29 -13.88 3.40
N LYS A 164 -2.47 -14.92 3.61
CA LYS A 164 -1.35 -14.87 4.56
C LYS A 164 -0.26 -13.92 4.06
N LEU A 165 0.04 -13.93 2.75
CA LEU A 165 1.00 -13.01 2.15
C LEU A 165 0.52 -11.55 2.23
N LEU A 166 -0.78 -11.30 2.03
CA LEU A 166 -1.38 -9.98 2.22
C LEU A 166 -1.31 -9.50 3.68
N GLU A 167 -1.59 -10.38 4.64
CA GLU A 167 -1.43 -10.07 6.08
C GLU A 167 0.01 -9.70 6.43
N ILE A 168 0.98 -10.45 5.90
CA ILE A 168 2.42 -10.16 6.04
C ILE A 168 2.76 -8.77 5.47
N LEU A 169 2.29 -8.44 4.26
CA LEU A 169 2.51 -7.10 3.67
C LEU A 169 1.89 -5.98 4.52
N VAL A 170 0.71 -6.19 5.10
CA VAL A 170 0.12 -5.18 5.99
C VAL A 170 0.98 -4.96 7.22
N ASP A 171 1.39 -6.04 7.90
CA ASP A 171 2.19 -5.95 9.12
C ASP A 171 3.57 -5.35 8.85
N GLN A 172 4.19 -5.71 7.73
CA GLN A 172 5.45 -5.10 7.29
C GLN A 172 5.30 -3.60 7.04
N TYR A 173 4.25 -3.17 6.36
CA TYR A 173 4.09 -1.75 6.05
C TYR A 173 3.98 -0.91 7.33
N ILE A 174 3.22 -1.40 8.30
CA ILE A 174 3.00 -0.71 9.57
C ILE A 174 4.28 -0.68 10.41
N GLU A 175 5.06 -1.76 10.40
CA GLU A 175 6.34 -1.77 11.11
C GLU A 175 7.33 -0.79 10.47
N LEU A 176 7.47 -0.87 9.14
CA LEU A 176 8.51 -0.21 8.35
C LEU A 176 8.23 1.27 8.09
N TRP A 177 6.96 1.63 7.91
CA TRP A 177 6.48 2.93 7.43
C TRP A 177 5.30 3.45 8.26
N SER A 178 5.34 3.27 9.58
CA SER A 178 4.26 3.64 10.52
C SER A 178 3.78 5.09 10.48
N ASP A 179 4.62 6.00 9.99
CA ASP A 179 4.38 7.44 9.88
C ASP A 179 3.80 7.84 8.51
N ARG A 180 3.56 6.88 7.61
CA ARG A 180 3.09 7.10 6.25
C ARG A 180 1.65 6.62 6.08
N ALA A 181 0.95 7.24 5.14
CA ALA A 181 -0.41 6.85 4.77
C ALA A 181 -0.36 5.91 3.56
N TRP A 182 -0.84 4.68 3.75
CA TRP A 182 -0.74 3.62 2.74
C TRP A 182 -1.36 3.99 1.40
N LEU A 183 -2.58 4.55 1.39
CA LEU A 183 -3.25 4.93 0.14
C LEU A 183 -2.53 6.09 -0.57
N THR A 184 -1.95 7.03 0.18
CA THR A 184 -1.13 8.11 -0.40
C THR A 184 0.09 7.53 -1.09
N ASP A 185 0.77 6.59 -0.43
CA ASP A 185 1.92 5.90 -1.00
C ASP A 185 1.56 5.04 -2.21
N ARG A 186 0.38 4.41 -2.20
CA ARG A 186 -0.13 3.63 -3.33
C ARG A 186 -0.40 4.51 -4.56
N VAL A 187 -0.93 5.72 -4.38
CA VAL A 187 -1.09 6.72 -5.46
C VAL A 187 0.27 7.20 -5.96
N ASN A 188 1.20 7.51 -5.04
CA ASN A 188 2.57 7.88 -5.40
C ASN A 188 3.26 6.78 -6.22
N PHE A 189 3.06 5.51 -5.87
CA PHE A 189 3.56 4.38 -6.65
C PHE A 189 2.92 4.33 -8.04
N ALA A 190 1.58 4.44 -8.16
CA ALA A 190 0.87 4.46 -9.45
C ALA A 190 1.43 5.51 -10.40
N SER A 191 1.75 6.70 -9.87
CA SER A 191 2.32 7.83 -10.64
C SER A 191 3.76 7.63 -11.12
N ARG A 192 4.42 6.53 -10.73
CA ARG A 192 5.83 6.25 -11.03
C ARG A 192 6.02 4.91 -11.75
N THR A 193 4.95 4.33 -12.28
CA THR A 193 4.99 3.12 -13.10
C THR A 193 5.16 3.47 -14.58
N GLY A 194 5.40 2.47 -15.43
CA GLY A 194 5.36 2.68 -16.89
C GLY A 194 3.99 3.16 -17.38
N LEU A 195 2.90 2.77 -16.69
CA LEU A 195 1.54 3.23 -17.01
C LEU A 195 1.33 4.72 -16.71
N ALA A 196 2.16 5.31 -15.83
CA ALA A 196 2.12 6.74 -15.56
C ALA A 196 2.37 7.60 -16.80
N PHE A 197 3.03 7.05 -17.83
CA PHE A 197 3.15 7.71 -19.13
C PHE A 197 1.78 8.04 -19.76
N PHE A 198 0.76 7.21 -19.54
CA PHE A 198 -0.59 7.41 -20.05
C PHE A 198 -1.48 8.24 -19.10
N GLN A 199 -1.00 8.56 -17.90
CA GLN A 199 -1.71 9.37 -16.91
C GLN A 199 -1.57 10.86 -17.23
N ASP A 200 -2.09 11.27 -18.38
CA ASP A 200 -1.98 12.62 -18.94
C ASP A 200 -3.08 13.58 -18.46
N GLY A 201 -3.93 13.13 -17.52
CA GLY A 201 -5.09 13.88 -17.04
C GLY A 201 -6.24 13.98 -18.06
N LYS A 202 -6.11 13.36 -19.24
CA LYS A 202 -7.19 13.28 -20.24
C LYS A 202 -7.92 11.95 -20.16
N TYR A 203 -7.16 10.85 -20.10
CA TYR A 203 -7.72 9.49 -20.16
C TYR A 203 -7.63 8.72 -18.85
N THR A 204 -6.58 8.95 -18.07
CA THR A 204 -6.42 8.35 -16.74
C THR A 204 -5.53 9.22 -15.86
N SER A 205 -5.54 8.94 -14.57
CA SER A 205 -4.65 9.52 -13.57
C SER A 205 -4.23 8.45 -12.55
N ALA A 206 -3.13 8.69 -11.83
CA ALA A 206 -2.70 7.81 -10.74
C ALA A 206 -3.82 7.61 -9.69
N ALA A 207 -4.56 8.68 -9.38
CA ALA A 207 -5.67 8.62 -8.45
C ALA A 207 -6.83 7.77 -9.01
N ALA A 208 -7.13 7.87 -10.32
CA ALA A 208 -8.12 7.04 -10.99
C ALA A 208 -7.78 5.54 -10.88
N GLU A 209 -6.53 5.17 -11.17
CA GLU A 209 -6.05 3.78 -11.05
C GLU A 209 -6.30 3.22 -9.63
N VAL A 210 -5.88 3.95 -8.60
CA VAL A 210 -6.06 3.52 -7.21
C VAL A 210 -7.53 3.50 -6.81
N MET A 211 -8.36 4.41 -7.32
CA MET A 211 -9.79 4.40 -7.09
C MET A 211 -10.50 3.19 -7.73
N TYR A 212 -10.05 2.75 -8.90
CA TYR A 212 -10.54 1.53 -9.53
C TYR A 212 -10.13 0.26 -8.77
N GLU A 213 -8.93 0.27 -8.19
CA GLU A 213 -8.44 -0.83 -7.35
C GLU A 213 -9.09 -0.86 -5.95
N LEU A 214 -9.56 0.28 -5.45
CA LEU A 214 -10.05 0.42 -4.07
C LEU A 214 -11.11 -0.62 -3.68
N PRO A 215 -12.15 -0.93 -4.48
CA PRO A 215 -13.10 -2.00 -4.17
C PRO A 215 -12.44 -3.37 -4.00
N LEU A 216 -11.40 -3.67 -4.80
CA LEU A 216 -10.66 -4.92 -4.74
C LEU A 216 -9.84 -4.99 -3.45
N ILE A 217 -9.13 -3.91 -3.10
CA ILE A 217 -8.41 -3.79 -1.82
C ILE A 217 -9.38 -3.99 -0.65
N LEU A 218 -10.54 -3.34 -0.70
CA LEU A 218 -11.57 -3.44 0.34
C LEU A 218 -12.17 -4.83 0.43
N SER A 219 -12.34 -5.54 -0.68
CA SER A 219 -12.75 -6.95 -0.68
C SER A 219 -11.65 -7.82 -0.05
N ALA A 220 -10.41 -7.59 -0.47
CA ALA A 220 -9.28 -8.44 -0.17
C ALA A 220 -8.85 -8.41 1.30
N VAL A 221 -8.67 -7.21 1.83
CA VAL A 221 -8.07 -7.04 3.16
C VAL A 221 -9.07 -7.42 4.26
N LYS A 222 -8.71 -8.37 5.13
CA LYS A 222 -9.54 -8.78 6.28
C LYS A 222 -9.76 -7.64 7.27
N LYS A 223 -10.79 -7.74 8.12
CA LYS A 223 -11.18 -6.66 9.07
C LYS A 223 -10.02 -6.22 9.98
N SER A 224 -9.26 -7.17 10.54
CA SER A 224 -8.11 -6.91 11.41
C SER A 224 -6.99 -6.16 10.68
N ALA A 225 -6.60 -6.66 9.51
CA ALA A 225 -5.58 -6.05 8.66
C ALA A 225 -6.01 -4.64 8.17
N PHE A 226 -7.30 -4.46 7.85
CA PHE A 226 -7.84 -3.16 7.44
C PHE A 226 -7.72 -2.12 8.56
N LYS A 227 -8.09 -2.51 9.80
CA LYS A 227 -7.96 -1.64 10.97
C LYS A 227 -6.52 -1.26 11.24
N LYS A 228 -5.61 -2.24 11.15
CA LYS A 228 -4.17 -2.03 11.28
C LYS A 228 -3.66 -1.00 10.24
N LEU A 229 -4.06 -1.16 8.96
CA LEU A 229 -3.55 -0.35 7.85
C LEU A 229 -4.12 1.08 7.80
N PHE A 230 -5.40 1.25 8.13
CA PHE A 230 -6.12 2.52 7.97
C PHE A 230 -6.53 3.18 9.28
N GLY A 231 -6.29 2.54 10.43
CA GLY A 231 -6.63 3.06 11.75
C GLY A 231 -8.13 3.10 12.06
N ILE A 232 -8.99 2.57 11.19
CA ILE A 232 -10.45 2.59 11.36
C ILE A 232 -11.06 1.20 11.13
N GLU A 233 -12.24 0.95 11.71
CA GLU A 233 -12.96 -0.29 11.46
C GLU A 233 -13.39 -0.40 9.99
N LYS A 234 -13.31 -1.60 9.40
CA LYS A 234 -13.74 -1.86 8.01
C LYS A 234 -15.21 -1.52 7.76
N THR A 235 -16.03 -1.60 8.82
CA THR A 235 -17.47 -1.26 8.82
C THR A 235 -17.74 0.24 8.95
N THR A 236 -16.71 1.05 9.22
CA THR A 236 -16.84 2.51 9.31
C THR A 236 -17.45 3.03 8.01
N ARG A 237 -18.54 3.81 8.14
CA ARG A 237 -19.17 4.42 6.98
C ARG A 237 -18.19 5.39 6.32
N ARG A 238 -17.93 5.15 5.04
CA ARG A 238 -17.07 5.98 4.22
C ARG A 238 -17.87 6.95 3.36
N TYR A 239 -17.23 8.07 3.04
CA TYR A 239 -17.75 9.19 2.28
C TYR A 239 -16.77 9.55 1.16
N LEU A 240 -17.23 10.37 0.22
CA LEU A 240 -16.41 10.92 -0.85
C LEU A 240 -15.46 11.98 -0.32
N CYS A 241 -14.20 11.93 -0.77
CA CYS A 241 -13.31 13.07 -0.70
C CYS A 241 -13.39 13.81 -2.04
N HIS A 242 -13.94 15.02 -2.06
CA HIS A 242 -14.15 15.76 -3.31
C HIS A 242 -12.83 16.11 -4.01
N ALA A 243 -11.78 16.47 -3.26
CA ALA A 243 -10.45 16.71 -3.83
C ALA A 243 -9.91 15.46 -4.54
N CYS A 244 -9.99 14.31 -3.88
CA CYS A 244 -9.54 13.05 -4.47
C CYS A 244 -10.38 12.62 -5.68
N VAL A 245 -11.70 12.83 -5.64
CA VAL A 245 -12.57 12.53 -6.79
C VAL A 245 -12.24 13.45 -7.95
N ALA A 246 -11.97 14.73 -7.70
CA ALA A 246 -11.52 15.66 -8.72
C ALA A 246 -10.18 15.24 -9.33
N ASP A 247 -9.20 14.85 -8.50
CA ASP A 247 -7.88 14.36 -8.98
C ASP A 247 -7.99 13.06 -9.80
N ALA A 248 -9.00 12.24 -9.52
CA ALA A 248 -9.26 11.00 -10.21
C ALA A 248 -10.13 11.18 -11.48
N SER A 249 -10.97 12.22 -11.52
CA SER A 249 -11.83 12.51 -12.65
C SER A 249 -11.03 13.25 -13.72
N VAL A 250 -10.98 12.68 -14.91
CA VAL A 250 -10.19 13.19 -16.04
C VAL A 250 -11.13 13.59 -17.17
N ARG A 251 -10.60 14.31 -18.17
CA ARG A 251 -11.41 14.95 -19.23
C ARG A 251 -12.44 14.04 -19.90
N TYR A 252 -12.09 12.78 -20.15
CA TYR A 252 -12.95 11.82 -20.87
C TYR A 252 -13.53 10.73 -19.97
N HIS A 253 -13.27 10.78 -18.66
CA HIS A 253 -13.64 9.71 -17.77
C HIS A 253 -13.87 10.19 -16.34
N GLU A 254 -15.08 9.95 -15.83
CA GLU A 254 -15.43 10.18 -14.44
C GLU A 254 -15.38 8.87 -13.67
N VAL A 255 -14.84 8.95 -12.45
CA VAL A 255 -14.84 7.80 -11.53
C VAL A 255 -16.21 7.60 -10.91
N ASP A 256 -16.60 6.34 -10.66
CA ASP A 256 -17.86 6.03 -9.97
C ASP A 256 -17.81 6.50 -8.50
N PRO A 257 -18.59 7.52 -8.10
CA PRO A 257 -18.54 8.06 -6.74
C PRO A 257 -18.94 7.03 -5.66
N VAL A 258 -19.68 5.98 -5.99
CA VAL A 258 -20.05 4.94 -5.03
C VAL A 258 -18.83 4.08 -4.65
N ARG A 259 -17.93 3.84 -5.61
CA ARG A 259 -16.74 3.01 -5.46
C ARG A 259 -15.53 3.77 -4.91
N CYS A 260 -15.56 5.11 -4.94
CA CYS A 260 -14.44 5.99 -4.63
C CYS A 260 -14.47 6.61 -3.21
N ARG A 261 -15.14 5.96 -2.25
CA ARG A 261 -15.30 6.49 -0.90
C ARG A 261 -14.08 6.21 -0.03
N THR A 262 -13.22 7.22 0.09
CA THR A 262 -11.94 7.20 0.81
C THR A 262 -11.96 7.95 2.14
N ALA A 263 -13.02 8.69 2.46
CA ALA A 263 -13.07 9.54 3.64
C ALA A 263 -13.98 8.98 4.75
N TYR A 264 -13.74 9.35 6.00
CA TYR A 264 -14.58 8.99 7.15
C TYR A 264 -14.70 10.18 8.11
N LEU A 265 -15.71 10.14 8.99
CA LEU A 265 -15.87 11.16 10.01
C LEU A 265 -14.95 10.86 11.20
N LYS A 266 -13.99 11.73 11.42
CA LYS A 266 -13.09 11.69 12.58
C LYS A 266 -13.83 12.17 13.84
N ASP A 267 -14.71 13.15 13.67
CA ASP A 267 -15.64 13.65 14.67
C ASP A 267 -16.94 14.14 13.99
N LYS A 268 -17.78 14.93 14.69
CA LYS A 268 -19.07 15.40 14.14
C LYS A 268 -18.93 16.47 13.05
N SER A 269 -17.80 17.15 12.97
CA SER A 269 -17.52 18.32 12.12
C SER A 269 -16.30 18.16 11.22
N THR A 270 -15.56 17.07 11.36
CA THR A 270 -14.31 16.83 10.60
C THR A 270 -14.37 15.53 9.83
N LEU A 271 -14.18 15.62 8.52
CA LEU A 271 -14.03 14.48 7.62
C LEU A 271 -12.54 14.27 7.29
N HIS A 272 -12.00 13.10 7.56
CA HIS A 272 -10.62 12.73 7.24
C HIS A 272 -10.58 11.83 6.01
N CYS A 273 -9.70 12.11 5.04
CA CYS A 273 -9.52 11.27 3.86
C CYS A 273 -8.33 10.31 3.99
N LEU A 274 -8.55 9.01 3.83
CA LEU A 274 -7.49 8.00 3.87
C LEU A 274 -6.48 8.10 2.72
N MET A 275 -6.85 8.74 1.60
CA MET A 275 -6.00 8.80 0.40
C MET A 275 -5.12 10.05 0.30
N CYS A 276 -5.65 11.24 0.62
CA CYS A 276 -4.86 12.48 0.64
C CYS A 276 -4.43 12.89 2.05
N SER A 277 -4.87 12.19 3.09
CA SER A 277 -4.60 12.47 4.51
C SER A 277 -5.05 13.86 5.01
N ALA A 278 -5.85 14.58 4.22
CA ALA A 278 -6.39 15.88 4.61
C ALA A 278 -7.67 15.76 5.46
N ASP A 279 -7.83 16.72 6.37
CA ASP A 279 -9.03 16.95 7.17
C ASP A 279 -9.87 18.06 6.50
N TYR A 280 -11.17 17.82 6.35
CA TYR A 280 -12.12 18.75 5.75
C TYR A 280 -13.23 19.11 6.74
N PRO A 281 -13.54 20.40 6.92
CA PRO A 281 -14.66 20.83 7.75
C PRO A 281 -15.99 20.45 7.09
N VAL A 282 -16.92 19.92 7.87
CA VAL A 282 -18.25 19.50 7.40
C VAL A 282 -19.34 19.85 8.40
N VAL A 283 -20.56 19.99 7.90
CA VAL A 283 -21.76 20.14 8.73
C VAL A 283 -22.70 18.93 8.58
N ARG A 284 -23.50 18.72 9.61
CA ARG A 284 -24.43 17.59 9.73
C ARG A 284 -25.85 18.02 9.39
N GLU A 285 -26.11 18.23 8.10
CA GLU A 285 -27.41 18.65 7.58
C GLU A 285 -27.90 17.69 6.50
N ALA A 286 -29.21 17.44 6.45
CA ALA A 286 -29.80 16.59 5.44
C ALA A 286 -29.54 17.15 4.03
N CYS A 287 -29.10 16.29 3.12
CA CYS A 287 -28.95 16.64 1.71
C CYS A 287 -30.31 17.03 1.12
N GLY A 288 -30.37 18.18 0.44
CA GLY A 288 -31.56 18.71 -0.21
C GLY A 288 -31.90 18.04 -1.54
N THR A 289 -31.01 17.20 -2.09
CA THR A 289 -31.25 16.49 -3.35
C THR A 289 -32.21 15.31 -3.15
N ASP A 290 -33.20 15.18 -4.04
CA ASP A 290 -34.17 14.08 -4.01
C ASP A 290 -33.46 12.71 -3.96
N LYS A 291 -33.99 11.80 -3.12
CA LYS A 291 -33.46 10.44 -2.88
C LYS A 291 -32.06 10.36 -2.25
N CYS A 292 -31.42 11.46 -1.88
CA CYS A 292 -30.15 11.43 -1.16
C CYS A 292 -30.36 11.41 0.37
N LYS A 293 -30.12 10.26 1.00
CA LYS A 293 -30.15 10.12 2.48
C LYS A 293 -28.84 10.59 3.16
N GLY A 294 -28.05 11.40 2.47
CA GLY A 294 -26.77 11.91 2.96
C GLY A 294 -26.96 13.03 3.98
N ASN A 295 -26.03 13.16 4.92
CA ASN A 295 -26.08 14.24 5.91
C ASN A 295 -24.71 14.81 6.29
N VAL A 296 -23.74 14.73 5.36
CA VAL A 296 -22.39 15.27 5.54
C VAL A 296 -22.13 16.19 4.37
N ILE A 297 -22.04 17.49 4.67
CA ILE A 297 -22.00 18.55 3.66
C ILE A 297 -20.73 19.38 3.90
N SER A 298 -19.92 19.58 2.84
CA SER A 298 -18.91 20.63 2.83
C SER A 298 -19.59 21.95 2.57
N ARG A 299 -19.34 22.94 3.43
CA ARG A 299 -19.73 24.32 3.16
C ARG A 299 -18.60 25.03 2.45
N SER A 300 -18.90 25.69 1.34
CA SER A 300 -17.92 26.50 0.65
C SER A 300 -18.12 27.98 0.98
N GLU A 301 -17.08 28.66 1.44
CA GLU A 301 -17.07 30.12 1.56
C GLU A 301 -16.82 30.81 0.21
N HIS A 302 -16.36 30.06 -0.81
CA HIS A 302 -15.85 30.60 -2.08
C HIS A 302 -16.40 29.91 -3.34
N ALA A 303 -17.15 28.82 -3.21
CA ALA A 303 -17.81 28.13 -4.32
C ALA A 303 -19.31 28.35 -4.25
N GLU A 304 -19.97 28.32 -5.40
CA GLU A 304 -21.40 28.64 -5.53
C GLU A 304 -22.34 27.61 -4.88
N CYS A 305 -21.82 26.42 -4.52
CA CYS A 305 -22.61 25.29 -4.05
C CYS A 305 -21.96 24.58 -2.85
N ASP A 306 -22.76 24.26 -1.83
CA ASP A 306 -22.38 23.26 -0.82
C ASP A 306 -22.42 21.86 -1.47
N VAL A 307 -21.61 20.91 -1.00
CA VAL A 307 -21.49 19.59 -1.65
C VAL A 307 -21.68 18.44 -0.66
N CYS A 308 -22.52 17.46 -1.02
CA CYS A 308 -22.79 16.29 -0.20
C CYS A 308 -21.73 15.18 -0.39
N HIS A 309 -21.05 14.81 0.68
CA HIS A 309 -20.03 13.76 0.65
C HIS A 309 -20.59 12.33 0.53
N SER A 310 -21.91 12.11 0.59
CA SER A 310 -22.49 10.77 0.42
C SER A 310 -22.65 10.36 -1.04
N ARG A 311 -22.89 11.33 -1.94
CA ARG A 311 -23.18 11.11 -3.36
C ARG A 311 -22.54 12.11 -4.33
N GLY A 312 -21.91 13.18 -3.84
CA GLY A 312 -21.34 14.23 -4.69
C GLY A 312 -22.37 15.23 -5.22
N SER A 313 -23.58 15.26 -4.64
CA SER A 313 -24.63 16.18 -5.07
C SER A 313 -24.35 17.60 -4.60
N GLU A 314 -24.33 18.55 -5.53
CA GLU A 314 -24.38 19.97 -5.23
C GLU A 314 -25.72 20.33 -4.57
N GLN A 315 -25.66 21.17 -3.55
CA GLN A 315 -26.81 21.77 -2.92
C GLN A 315 -27.06 23.11 -3.61
N SER A 316 -28.19 23.23 -4.30
CA SER A 316 -28.68 24.54 -4.76
C SER A 316 -28.89 25.43 -3.53
N GLY A 317 -28.17 26.56 -3.48
CA GLY A 317 -28.08 27.43 -2.31
C GLY A 317 -29.45 27.70 -1.66
N ARG A 318 -29.48 27.61 -0.34
CA ARG A 318 -30.53 28.29 0.44
C ARG A 318 -30.33 29.78 0.24
N GLY A 319 -30.99 30.34 -0.79
CA GLY A 319 -31.27 31.76 -0.83
C GLY A 319 -31.90 32.15 0.50
N GLY A 320 -31.30 33.14 1.17
CA GLY A 320 -31.81 33.66 2.43
C GLY A 320 -33.29 33.98 2.32
N SER A 321 -34.04 33.55 3.33
CA SER A 321 -35.32 34.14 3.71
C SER A 321 -35.13 34.81 5.06
#